data_AF-A0A0D6L5D7-F1
#
_entry.id   AF-A0A0D6L5D7-F1
#
_cell.length_a   1.000
_cell.length_b   1.000
_cell.length_c   1.000
_cell.angle_alpha   90.00
_cell.angle_beta   90.00
_cell.angle_gamma   90.00
#
_symmetry.space_group_name_H-M   'P 1'
#
loop_
_entity.id
_entity.type
_entity.pdbx_description
1 polymer ?
#
loop_
_entity_poly.entity_id
_entity_poly.type
_entity_poly.pdbx_seq_one_letter_code
_entity_poly.pdbx_strand_id
1 'polypeptide(L)'
;MGGGVFTEKSTSINGVVFGDIVLADIDNDNDLDLCIAGAYSGTTGLTQIYYNDGTGYFTSGQTLTPTKDGNIAFADLDGDGHLDLVYTGERSSITDYVLEVYKNDGTDVTAPVADAATLADITSECEITTLTEPTATDNCSGTVVVTHDATLPITASTTVTWTYDDGNGNTSTQTQNIVIEDVTAPVADAATLADITSECEITTLTEPTATDNCSGTVVVTHDATLPITASTTVTWTYDDGNGNTSTQTQNIVIEDVTAPVADAATLADITSECEITTLTEPTATDNCSGTVVVTHDATLPITASTTVTWTYDD
;
A
#
# COMPACT_ATOMS: atom_id res chain seq x y z
N MET A 1 -45.97 37.91 32.11
CA MET A 1 -45.86 39.39 32.11
C MET A 1 -44.88 39.76 33.21
N GLY A 2 -43.61 39.95 32.88
CA GLY A 2 -42.61 40.38 33.85
C GLY A 2 -42.93 41.79 34.32
N GLY A 3 -42.92 42.04 35.63
CA GLY A 3 -43.01 43.40 36.15
C GLY A 3 -41.73 44.14 35.79
N GLY A 4 -41.81 45.10 34.86
CA GLY A 4 -40.68 45.90 34.38
C GLY A 4 -40.20 46.90 35.43
N VAL A 5 -39.59 46.41 36.51
CA VAL A 5 -38.89 47.23 37.49
C VAL A 5 -37.46 47.42 37.01
N PHE A 6 -37.08 48.67 36.76
CA PHE A 6 -35.73 49.03 36.36
C PHE A 6 -34.90 49.34 37.61
N THR A 7 -33.79 48.64 37.79
CA THR A 7 -32.80 48.91 38.83
C THR A 7 -31.51 49.36 38.14
N GLU A 8 -30.94 50.46 38.59
CA GLU A 8 -29.64 50.92 38.08
C GLU A 8 -28.55 49.89 38.44
N LYS A 9 -27.83 49.42 37.42
CA LYS A 9 -26.61 48.62 37.59
C LYS A 9 -25.46 49.45 37.04
N SER A 10 -24.53 49.85 37.91
CA SER A 10 -23.38 50.62 37.49
C SER A 10 -22.45 49.77 36.61
N THR A 11 -22.17 50.24 35.41
CA THR A 11 -21.20 49.66 34.48
C THR A 11 -19.97 50.57 34.38
N SER A 12 -18.78 50.01 34.16
CA SER A 12 -17.54 50.78 33.92
C SER A 12 -17.36 51.23 32.46
N ILE A 13 -18.43 51.25 31.67
CA ILE A 13 -18.41 51.66 30.27
C ILE A 13 -18.48 53.18 30.18
N ASN A 14 -17.63 53.77 29.34
CA ASN A 14 -17.65 55.20 29.07
C ASN A 14 -18.90 55.57 28.27
N GLY A 15 -19.71 56.51 28.77
CA GLY A 15 -20.82 57.07 28.01
C GLY A 15 -20.35 57.89 26.81
N VAL A 16 -21.14 57.88 25.73
CA VAL A 16 -20.90 58.67 24.52
C VAL A 16 -22.09 59.57 24.21
N VAL A 17 -21.86 60.61 23.40
CA VAL A 17 -22.89 61.45 22.77
C VAL A 17 -22.71 61.44 21.26
N PHE A 18 -23.70 61.89 20.49
CA PHE A 18 -23.62 61.92 19.01
C PHE A 18 -23.28 60.53 18.46
N GLY A 19 -24.08 59.53 18.82
CA GLY A 19 -23.71 58.14 18.65
C GLY A 19 -24.90 57.21 18.74
N ASP A 20 -24.59 55.92 18.65
CA ASP A 20 -25.54 54.83 18.67
C ASP A 20 -25.05 53.71 19.59
N ILE A 21 -26.00 52.92 20.09
CA ILE A 21 -25.76 51.75 20.91
C ILE A 21 -26.64 50.63 20.37
N VAL A 22 -26.02 49.50 20.01
CA VAL A 22 -26.73 48.30 19.55
C VAL A 22 -26.29 47.11 20.39
N LEU A 23 -27.27 46.30 20.76
CA LEU A 23 -27.07 45.03 21.44
C LEU A 23 -27.27 43.88 20.44
N ALA A 24 -26.34 42.94 20.42
CA ALA A 24 -26.36 41.75 19.56
C ALA A 24 -25.55 40.64 20.24
N ASP A 25 -25.83 39.38 19.93
CA ASP A 25 -24.99 38.25 20.33
C ASP A 25 -23.82 38.18 19.35
N ILE A 26 -22.66 38.75 19.71
CA ILE A 26 -21.54 38.99 18.79
C ILE A 26 -20.59 37.78 18.79
N ASP A 27 -20.43 37.09 19.93
CA ASP A 27 -19.59 35.89 20.05
C ASP A 27 -20.36 34.56 20.12
N ASN A 28 -21.69 34.60 19.90
CA ASN A 28 -22.60 33.45 19.83
C ASN A 28 -22.69 32.65 21.15
N ASP A 29 -22.53 33.30 22.29
CA ASP A 29 -22.66 32.67 23.61
C ASP A 29 -24.10 32.68 24.18
N ASN A 30 -25.05 33.23 23.43
CA ASN A 30 -26.47 33.44 23.76
C ASN A 30 -26.75 34.56 24.77
N ASP A 31 -25.80 35.45 25.01
CA ASP A 31 -26.10 36.73 25.63
C ASP A 31 -25.82 37.93 24.74
N LEU A 32 -26.46 39.06 25.10
CA LEU A 32 -26.41 40.26 24.26
C LEU A 32 -25.19 41.09 24.64
N ASP A 33 -24.22 41.12 23.74
CA ASP A 33 -23.07 41.99 23.73
C ASP A 33 -23.42 43.40 23.30
N LEU A 34 -22.51 44.32 23.54
CA LEU A 34 -22.69 45.75 23.31
C LEU A 34 -21.69 46.28 22.28
N CYS A 35 -22.20 46.92 21.24
CA CYS A 35 -21.43 47.82 20.40
C CYS A 35 -21.87 49.27 20.65
N ILE A 36 -20.90 50.15 20.89
CA ILE A 36 -21.12 51.57 21.11
C ILE A 36 -20.25 52.38 20.15
N ALA A 37 -20.87 53.35 19.47
CA ALA A 37 -20.20 54.33 18.63
C ALA A 37 -20.62 55.74 19.04
N GLY A 38 -19.70 56.71 19.11
CA GLY A 38 -20.03 58.08 19.47
C GLY A 38 -18.85 58.88 19.99
N ALA A 39 -19.09 60.13 20.37
CA ALA A 39 -18.07 60.99 20.96
C ALA A 39 -17.97 60.80 22.48
N TYR A 40 -16.83 60.29 22.94
CA TYR A 40 -16.39 60.40 24.32
C TYR A 40 -15.90 61.82 24.60
N SER A 41 -16.32 62.39 25.74
CA SER A 41 -16.02 63.79 26.14
C SER A 41 -16.45 64.88 25.14
N GLY A 42 -17.34 64.55 24.20
CA GLY A 42 -17.92 65.49 23.23
C GLY A 42 -17.07 65.82 22.00
N THR A 43 -15.81 65.37 21.95
CA THR A 43 -14.90 65.67 20.83
C THR A 43 -14.13 64.47 20.28
N THR A 44 -13.97 63.40 21.06
CA THR A 44 -13.15 62.24 20.69
C THR A 44 -14.05 61.09 20.29
N GLY A 45 -14.02 60.66 19.03
CA GLY A 45 -14.78 59.48 18.60
C GLY A 45 -14.38 58.22 19.38
N LEU A 46 -15.30 57.28 19.46
CA LEU A 46 -15.15 55.97 20.08
C LEU A 46 -16.02 55.00 19.30
N THR A 47 -15.49 53.85 18.92
CA THR A 47 -16.26 52.72 18.41
C THR A 47 -15.68 51.47 19.06
N GLN A 48 -16.48 50.77 19.87
CA GLN A 48 -15.99 49.72 20.77
C GLN A 48 -17.02 48.61 20.93
N ILE A 49 -16.55 47.38 20.91
CA ILE A 49 -17.32 46.18 21.28
C ILE A 49 -17.02 45.83 22.73
N TYR A 50 -18.04 45.40 23.45
CA TYR A 50 -17.95 44.87 24.80
C TYR A 50 -18.72 43.55 24.89
N TYR A 51 -18.04 42.52 25.38
CA TYR A 51 -18.64 41.21 25.58
C TYR A 51 -19.33 41.14 26.93
N ASN A 52 -20.59 40.72 26.94
CA ASN A 52 -21.34 40.47 28.16
C ASN A 52 -21.01 39.06 28.70
N ASP A 53 -21.26 38.81 29.98
CA ASP A 53 -21.03 37.51 30.63
C ASP A 53 -22.33 36.80 31.01
N GLY A 54 -23.43 37.16 30.35
CA GLY A 54 -24.79 36.73 30.67
C GLY A 54 -25.38 37.37 31.93
N THR A 55 -24.60 38.06 32.74
CA THR A 55 -25.09 38.70 33.98
C THR A 55 -25.27 40.22 33.85
N GLY A 56 -24.88 40.80 32.72
CA GLY A 56 -24.82 42.24 32.50
C GLY A 56 -23.50 42.86 32.98
N TYR A 57 -22.42 42.08 33.10
CA TYR A 57 -21.06 42.63 33.23
C TYR A 57 -20.37 42.57 31.88
N PHE A 58 -19.80 43.70 31.48
CA PHE A 58 -19.21 43.88 30.17
C PHE A 58 -17.69 43.95 30.28
N THR A 59 -16.99 43.17 29.46
CA THR A 59 -15.54 43.22 29.29
C THR A 59 -15.18 43.90 27.97
N SER A 60 -14.06 44.63 27.92
CA SER A 60 -13.66 45.33 26.69
C SER A 60 -13.21 44.32 25.64
N GLY A 61 -13.93 44.28 24.52
CA GLY A 61 -13.57 43.53 23.33
C GLY A 61 -12.74 44.35 22.34
N GLN A 62 -13.00 44.16 21.05
CA GLN A 62 -12.30 44.85 19.97
C GLN A 62 -12.55 46.36 19.96
N THR A 63 -11.47 47.15 19.85
CA THR A 63 -11.53 48.59 19.55
C THR A 63 -11.49 48.79 18.04
N LEU A 64 -12.46 49.52 17.50
CA LEU A 64 -12.61 49.79 16.07
C LEU A 64 -12.17 51.22 15.73
N THR A 65 -12.21 51.56 14.44
CA THR A 65 -11.91 52.92 14.00
C THR A 65 -12.85 53.91 14.71
N PRO A 66 -12.35 54.85 15.51
CA PRO A 66 -13.23 55.66 16.34
C PRO A 66 -14.08 56.61 15.49
N THR A 67 -15.40 56.57 15.69
CA THR A 67 -16.36 57.44 15.00
C THR A 67 -17.36 58.09 15.94
N LYS A 68 -18.04 59.12 15.43
CA LYS A 68 -19.20 59.80 16.04
C LYS A 68 -20.20 60.16 14.93
N ASP A 69 -21.36 60.71 15.29
CA ASP A 69 -22.41 61.16 14.36
C ASP A 69 -22.83 60.04 13.37
N GLY A 70 -22.91 58.81 13.89
CA GLY A 70 -23.02 57.57 13.13
C GLY A 70 -24.15 56.66 13.60
N ASN A 71 -24.33 55.54 12.90
CA ASN A 71 -25.25 54.46 13.28
C ASN A 71 -24.54 53.11 13.17
N ILE A 72 -24.98 52.14 13.97
CA ILE A 72 -24.48 50.77 13.98
C ILE A 72 -25.59 49.83 13.49
N ALA A 73 -25.23 48.79 12.76
CA ALA A 73 -26.12 47.69 12.42
C ALA A 73 -25.35 46.36 12.45
N PHE A 74 -26.03 45.32 12.91
CA PHE A 74 -25.57 43.94 12.80
C PHE A 74 -26.46 43.17 11.83
N ALA A 75 -25.84 42.36 10.99
CA ALA A 75 -26.51 41.41 10.12
C ALA A 75 -25.51 40.35 9.69
N ASP A 76 -25.96 39.11 9.52
CA ASP A 76 -25.20 38.08 8.82
C ASP A 76 -25.20 38.42 7.32
N LEU A 77 -24.09 38.95 6.78
CA LEU A 77 -24.03 39.46 5.40
C LEU A 77 -23.63 38.41 4.38
N ASP A 78 -22.97 37.32 4.80
CA ASP A 78 -22.53 36.24 3.91
C ASP A 78 -23.20 34.88 4.15
N GLY A 79 -24.04 34.78 5.17
CA GLY A 79 -24.87 33.62 5.47
C GLY A 79 -24.16 32.54 6.29
N ASP A 80 -23.09 32.90 7.01
CA ASP A 80 -22.30 31.97 7.83
C ASP A 80 -22.90 31.74 9.24
N GLY A 81 -23.96 32.48 9.60
CA GLY A 81 -24.63 32.39 10.89
C GLY A 81 -23.99 33.20 12.01
N HIS A 82 -22.94 33.96 11.73
CA HIS A 82 -22.34 34.94 12.63
C HIS A 82 -22.77 36.36 12.24
N LEU A 83 -22.92 37.24 13.23
CA LEU A 83 -23.34 38.62 12.97
C LEU A 83 -22.16 39.48 12.55
N ASP A 84 -22.19 39.99 11.31
CA ASP A 84 -21.26 41.01 10.84
C ASP A 84 -21.68 42.41 11.30
N LEU A 85 -20.69 43.30 11.39
CA LEU A 85 -20.89 44.68 11.81
C LEU A 85 -20.79 45.65 10.62
N VAL A 86 -21.82 46.48 10.45
CA VAL A 86 -21.78 47.65 9.57
C VAL A 86 -21.98 48.90 10.41
N TYR A 87 -21.11 49.89 10.24
CA TYR A 87 -21.33 51.18 10.87
C TYR A 87 -20.92 52.35 9.97
N THR A 88 -21.53 53.49 10.27
CA THR A 88 -21.24 54.77 9.62
C THR A 88 -20.78 55.77 10.67
N GLY A 89 -20.09 56.83 10.26
CA GLY A 89 -19.83 57.96 11.14
C GLY A 89 -18.81 58.95 10.61
N GLU A 90 -18.51 59.96 11.41
CA GLU A 90 -17.45 60.94 11.24
C GLU A 90 -16.23 60.52 12.07
N ARG A 91 -15.03 60.57 11.47
CA ARG A 91 -13.75 60.35 12.17
C ARG A 91 -13.24 61.66 12.77
N SER A 92 -12.12 62.19 12.27
CA SER A 92 -11.38 63.31 12.90
C SER A 92 -11.87 64.70 12.48
N SER A 93 -12.72 64.81 11.45
CA SER A 93 -13.20 66.10 10.96
C SER A 93 -14.58 65.97 10.29
N ILE A 94 -15.33 67.07 10.25
CA ILE A 94 -16.67 67.18 9.62
C ILE A 94 -16.71 66.94 8.11
N THR A 95 -15.62 66.50 7.50
CA THR A 95 -15.53 66.11 6.09
C THR A 95 -14.97 64.69 5.90
N ASP A 96 -14.64 64.00 6.99
CA ASP A 96 -14.05 62.66 7.01
C ASP A 96 -15.10 61.65 7.51
N TYR A 97 -15.96 61.23 6.58
CA TYR A 97 -17.04 60.28 6.82
C TYR A 97 -16.63 58.87 6.40
N VAL A 98 -17.11 57.87 7.12
CA VAL A 98 -16.81 56.46 6.87
C VAL A 98 -18.10 55.63 6.84
N LEU A 99 -18.08 54.60 6.00
CA LEU A 99 -18.87 53.39 6.12
C LEU A 99 -17.87 52.25 6.18
N GLU A 100 -17.88 51.50 7.27
CA GLU A 100 -17.03 50.33 7.47
C GLU A 100 -17.89 49.09 7.67
N VAL A 101 -17.41 47.98 7.11
CA VAL A 101 -18.01 46.65 7.24
C VAL A 101 -16.92 45.75 7.82
N TYR A 102 -17.22 45.10 8.93
CA TYR A 102 -16.38 44.11 9.59
C TYR A 102 -17.08 42.77 9.52
N LYS A 103 -16.40 41.81 8.89
CA LYS A 103 -16.84 40.41 8.88
C LYS A 103 -16.51 39.76 10.21
N ASN A 104 -17.42 38.94 10.71
CA ASN A 104 -17.24 38.12 11.89
C ASN A 104 -17.37 36.66 11.49
N ASP A 105 -16.29 36.02 11.03
CA ASP A 105 -16.34 34.63 10.57
C ASP A 105 -16.40 33.61 11.74
N GLY A 106 -16.71 34.06 12.97
CA GLY A 106 -16.56 33.30 14.20
C GLY A 106 -15.10 32.90 14.49
N THR A 107 -14.88 32.23 15.62
CA THR A 107 -13.69 31.39 15.78
C THR A 107 -14.15 29.95 15.72
N ASP A 108 -14.05 29.33 14.55
CA ASP A 108 -14.14 27.88 14.50
C ASP A 108 -12.93 27.31 15.25
N VAL A 109 -13.23 26.58 16.31
CA VAL A 109 -12.25 25.94 17.20
C VAL A 109 -12.42 24.42 17.22
N THR A 110 -13.31 23.90 16.38
CA THR A 110 -13.66 22.50 16.30
C THR A 110 -13.06 21.90 15.05
N ALA A 111 -12.31 20.82 15.20
CA ALA A 111 -11.79 20.11 14.03
C ALA A 111 -12.89 19.29 13.35
N PRO A 112 -12.79 19.07 12.02
CA PRO A 112 -13.67 18.16 11.30
C PRO A 112 -13.72 16.78 11.96
N VAL A 113 -14.88 16.13 11.90
CA VAL A 113 -15.08 14.78 12.45
C VAL A 113 -15.21 13.79 11.30
N ALA A 114 -14.38 12.76 11.29
CA ALA A 114 -14.46 11.67 10.31
C ALA A 114 -15.86 11.03 10.33
N ASP A 115 -16.46 10.83 9.15
CA ASP A 115 -17.82 10.30 9.03
C ASP A 115 -17.88 8.82 9.44
N ALA A 116 -16.77 8.11 9.26
CA ALA A 116 -16.57 6.76 9.75
C ALA A 116 -15.75 6.77 11.04
N ALA A 117 -16.20 6.03 12.06
CA ALA A 117 -15.45 5.91 13.33
C ALA A 117 -14.09 5.21 13.14
N THR A 118 -14.01 4.28 12.19
CA THR A 118 -12.79 3.54 11.83
C THR A 118 -12.77 3.27 10.34
N LEU A 119 -11.59 3.29 9.73
CA LEU A 119 -11.40 2.88 8.34
C LEU A 119 -11.07 1.39 8.28
N ALA A 120 -11.72 0.68 7.36
CA ALA A 120 -11.39 -0.71 7.09
C ALA A 120 -10.01 -0.82 6.44
N ASP A 121 -9.33 -1.95 6.69
CA ASP A 121 -8.06 -2.25 6.06
C ASP A 121 -8.22 -2.32 4.53
N ILE A 122 -7.22 -1.84 3.80
CA ILE A 122 -7.13 -2.03 2.34
C ILE A 122 -6.12 -3.14 2.09
N THR A 123 -6.55 -4.18 1.38
CA THR A 123 -5.74 -5.35 1.08
C THR A 123 -5.42 -5.44 -0.42
N SER A 124 -4.19 -5.73 -0.79
CA SER A 124 -3.75 -6.03 -2.17
C SER A 124 -2.63 -7.07 -2.14
N GLU A 125 -2.47 -7.86 -3.20
CA GLU A 125 -1.39 -8.86 -3.25
C GLU A 125 -0.03 -8.22 -3.55
N CYS A 126 0.01 -7.26 -4.50
CA CYS A 126 1.27 -6.73 -5.01
C CYS A 126 1.51 -5.27 -4.64
N GLU A 127 0.56 -4.39 -5.01
CA GLU A 127 0.69 -2.96 -4.74
C GLU A 127 -0.66 -2.24 -4.72
N ILE A 128 -0.66 -1.02 -4.18
CA ILE A 128 -1.77 -0.06 -4.27
C ILE A 128 -1.27 1.22 -4.93
N THR A 129 -1.86 1.57 -6.08
CA THR A 129 -1.47 2.74 -6.89
C THR A 129 -2.36 3.95 -6.64
N THR A 130 -3.53 3.77 -6.03
CA THR A 130 -4.48 4.83 -5.70
C THR A 130 -5.20 4.52 -4.41
N LEU A 131 -5.44 5.53 -3.58
CA LEU A 131 -6.28 5.44 -2.39
C LEU A 131 -7.61 6.17 -2.66
N THR A 132 -8.69 5.63 -2.11
CA THR A 132 -9.98 6.34 -2.10
C THR A 132 -10.05 7.19 -0.85
N GLU A 133 -10.27 8.49 -1.01
CA GLU A 133 -10.37 9.42 0.11
C GLU A 133 -11.56 9.07 1.02
N PRO A 134 -11.36 8.98 2.35
CA PRO A 134 -12.44 8.94 3.31
C PRO A 134 -13.11 10.32 3.44
N THR A 135 -14.25 10.37 4.10
CA THR A 135 -15.03 11.60 4.28
C THR A 135 -15.07 12.04 5.74
N ALA A 136 -15.22 13.34 5.95
CA ALA A 136 -15.40 13.97 7.24
C ALA A 136 -16.40 15.13 7.10
N THR A 137 -17.14 15.38 8.16
CA THR A 137 -18.09 16.48 8.27
C THR A 137 -17.60 17.47 9.31
N ASP A 138 -17.74 18.74 9.00
CA ASP A 138 -17.48 19.83 9.93
C ASP A 138 -18.78 20.53 10.35
N ASN A 139 -18.78 21.19 11.51
CA ASN A 139 -19.96 21.91 12.03
C ASN A 139 -20.15 23.29 11.40
N CYS A 140 -19.13 23.85 10.75
CA CYS A 140 -19.21 25.09 10.01
C CYS A 140 -19.46 24.83 8.51
N SER A 141 -19.98 25.85 7.83
CA SER A 141 -20.15 25.79 6.37
C SER A 141 -18.79 25.95 5.70
N GLY A 142 -18.27 24.87 5.09
CA GLY A 142 -16.96 24.87 4.46
C GLY A 142 -16.71 23.58 3.70
N THR A 143 -15.61 23.52 2.94
CA THR A 143 -15.16 22.26 2.32
C THR A 143 -14.01 21.71 3.14
N VAL A 144 -14.16 20.48 3.64
CA VAL A 144 -13.07 19.77 4.30
C VAL A 144 -12.08 19.27 3.25
N VAL A 145 -10.81 19.65 3.38
CA VAL A 145 -9.72 19.16 2.54
C VAL A 145 -9.17 17.88 3.16
N VAL A 146 -9.12 16.81 2.35
CA VAL A 146 -8.62 15.50 2.78
C VAL A 146 -7.25 15.27 2.14
N THR A 147 -6.26 14.90 2.97
CA THR A 147 -4.90 14.57 2.52
C THR A 147 -4.38 13.32 3.21
N HIS A 148 -3.31 12.72 2.70
CA HIS A 148 -2.64 11.57 3.32
C HIS A 148 -1.12 11.67 3.26
N ASP A 149 -0.44 10.93 4.13
CA ASP A 149 1.04 10.86 4.22
C ASP A 149 1.68 9.81 3.30
N ALA A 150 0.88 8.94 2.66
CA ALA A 150 1.37 7.83 1.86
C ALA A 150 2.11 8.27 0.58
N THR A 151 3.20 7.58 0.25
CA THR A 151 3.86 7.63 -1.06
C THR A 151 3.37 6.47 -1.92
N LEU A 152 2.78 6.78 -3.08
CA LEU A 152 2.29 5.77 -4.03
C LEU A 152 3.35 5.44 -5.11
N PRO A 153 3.43 4.18 -5.59
CA PRO A 153 2.64 3.03 -5.14
C PRO A 153 3.10 2.48 -3.78
N ILE A 154 2.18 1.91 -3.00
CA ILE A 154 2.49 1.21 -1.75
C ILE A 154 2.74 -0.26 -2.08
N THR A 155 3.97 -0.74 -1.86
CA THR A 155 4.41 -2.11 -2.18
C THR A 155 4.71 -2.95 -0.94
N ALA A 156 4.44 -2.43 0.26
CA ALA A 156 4.63 -3.15 1.52
C ALA A 156 3.55 -2.74 2.52
N SER A 157 3.15 -3.67 3.39
CA SER A 157 2.17 -3.41 4.46
C SER A 157 2.61 -2.23 5.32
N THR A 158 1.71 -1.27 5.52
CA THR A 158 1.98 -0.01 6.24
C THR A 158 0.69 0.56 6.82
N THR A 159 0.79 1.67 7.55
CA THR A 159 -0.35 2.47 7.98
C THR A 159 -0.31 3.81 7.26
N VAL A 160 -1.45 4.25 6.74
CA VAL A 160 -1.65 5.57 6.15
C VAL A 160 -2.39 6.46 7.13
N THR A 161 -1.92 7.69 7.30
CA THR A 161 -2.57 8.72 8.12
C THR A 161 -3.30 9.69 7.22
N TRP A 162 -4.63 9.71 7.33
CA TRP A 162 -5.49 10.72 6.71
C TRP A 162 -5.56 11.95 7.60
N THR A 163 -5.52 13.13 6.99
CA THR A 163 -5.68 14.43 7.65
C THR A 163 -6.86 15.17 7.03
N TYR A 164 -7.78 15.61 7.89
CA TYR A 164 -8.95 16.41 7.55
C TYR A 164 -8.72 17.83 8.04
N ASP A 165 -8.74 18.80 7.13
CA ASP A 165 -8.50 20.23 7.41
C ASP A 165 -9.72 21.05 6.95
N ASP A 166 -10.28 21.85 7.85
CA ASP A 166 -11.41 22.74 7.55
C ASP A 166 -11.01 24.02 6.79
N GLY A 167 -9.72 24.33 6.70
CA GLY A 167 -9.20 25.59 6.16
C GLY A 167 -9.21 26.76 7.14
N ASN A 168 -9.76 26.57 8.33
CA ASN A 168 -9.80 27.51 9.46
C ASN A 168 -8.69 27.22 10.49
N GLY A 169 -7.89 26.19 10.24
CA GLY A 169 -6.73 25.81 11.06
C GLY A 169 -7.04 24.72 12.07
N ASN A 170 -8.24 24.13 12.04
CA ASN A 170 -8.54 22.95 12.82
C ASN A 170 -8.37 21.70 11.96
N THR A 171 -7.61 20.75 12.51
CA THR A 171 -7.31 19.51 11.81
C THR A 171 -7.59 18.30 12.69
N SER A 172 -8.13 17.24 12.11
CA SER A 172 -8.20 15.92 12.74
C SER A 172 -7.55 14.87 11.85
N THR A 173 -7.25 13.70 12.42
CA THR A 173 -6.59 12.62 11.70
C THR A 173 -7.22 11.27 11.97
N GLN A 174 -7.10 10.36 10.99
CA GLN A 174 -7.52 8.97 11.12
C GLN A 174 -6.55 8.05 10.41
N THR A 175 -6.22 6.91 11.02
CA THR A 175 -5.32 5.93 10.42
C THR A 175 -6.09 4.85 9.69
N GLN A 176 -5.48 4.32 8.63
CA GLN A 176 -5.97 3.17 7.87
C GLN A 176 -4.82 2.19 7.67
N ASN A 177 -5.04 0.90 7.96
CA ASN A 177 -4.02 -0.10 7.68
C ASN A 177 -4.08 -0.51 6.22
N ILE A 178 -2.89 -0.70 5.66
CA ILE A 178 -2.67 -1.22 4.32
C ILE A 178 -1.97 -2.57 4.48
N VAL A 179 -2.56 -3.61 3.92
CA VAL A 179 -2.02 -4.97 3.94
C VAL A 179 -1.62 -5.34 2.51
N ILE A 180 -0.32 -5.47 2.29
CA ILE A 180 0.25 -6.05 1.08
C ILE A 180 0.74 -7.46 1.46
N GLU A 181 0.05 -8.47 0.94
CA GLU A 181 0.35 -9.88 1.18
C GLU A 181 0.07 -10.68 -0.08
N ASP A 182 1.14 -11.20 -0.67
CA ASP A 182 1.04 -12.12 -1.79
C ASP A 182 0.61 -13.50 -1.30
N VAL A 183 -0.49 -14.02 -1.85
CA VAL A 183 -1.09 -15.31 -1.49
C VAL A 183 -1.24 -16.24 -2.69
N THR A 184 -0.78 -15.81 -3.85
CA THR A 184 -0.93 -16.55 -5.10
C THR A 184 0.39 -17.24 -5.42
N ALA A 185 0.35 -18.53 -5.71
CA ALA A 185 1.55 -19.28 -6.07
C ALA A 185 1.96 -19.03 -7.53
N PRO A 186 3.27 -19.11 -7.85
CA PRO A 186 3.75 -19.03 -9.23
C PRO A 186 3.09 -20.06 -10.14
N VAL A 187 2.96 -19.72 -11.42
CA VAL A 187 2.41 -20.60 -12.46
C VAL A 187 3.53 -20.95 -13.44
N ALA A 188 3.75 -22.25 -13.67
CA ALA A 188 4.69 -22.73 -14.68
C ALA A 188 4.32 -22.18 -16.08
N ASP A 189 5.31 -21.67 -16.80
CA ASP A 189 5.07 -21.05 -18.12
C ASP A 189 4.69 -22.10 -19.17
N ALA A 190 5.20 -23.32 -19.02
CA ALA A 190 4.82 -24.48 -19.80
C ALA A 190 3.76 -25.29 -19.04
N ALA A 191 2.67 -25.68 -19.70
CA ALA A 191 1.63 -26.50 -19.08
C ALA A 191 2.14 -27.92 -18.72
N THR A 192 3.07 -28.46 -19.51
CA THR A 192 3.71 -29.75 -19.30
C THR A 192 5.16 -29.67 -19.75
N LEU A 193 6.05 -30.39 -19.06
CA LEU A 193 7.45 -30.52 -19.46
C LEU A 193 7.65 -31.81 -20.28
N ALA A 194 8.50 -31.75 -21.31
CA ALA A 194 8.75 -32.86 -22.22
C ALA A 194 9.84 -33.77 -21.68
N ASP A 195 9.69 -35.09 -21.82
CA ASP A 195 10.63 -36.09 -21.31
C ASP A 195 12.10 -35.78 -21.67
N ILE A 196 13.01 -35.98 -20.70
CA ILE A 196 14.45 -35.89 -20.94
C ILE A 196 15.00 -37.32 -21.06
N THR A 197 15.64 -37.61 -22.18
CA THR A 197 16.17 -38.95 -22.52
C THR A 197 17.69 -38.95 -22.55
N SER A 198 18.33 -39.96 -21.98
CA SER A 198 19.78 -40.24 -22.09
C SER A 198 20.02 -41.75 -22.07
N GLU A 199 21.10 -42.25 -22.68
CA GLU A 199 21.39 -43.68 -22.65
C GLU A 199 22.01 -44.11 -21.30
N CYS A 200 22.89 -43.27 -20.73
CA CYS A 200 23.68 -43.66 -19.56
C CYS A 200 23.35 -42.87 -18.31
N GLU A 201 23.47 -41.54 -18.37
CA GLU A 201 23.22 -40.67 -17.23
C GLU A 201 22.87 -39.24 -17.63
N ILE A 202 22.30 -38.50 -16.69
CA ILE A 202 22.09 -37.05 -16.77
C ILE A 202 22.82 -36.39 -15.61
N THR A 203 23.80 -35.54 -15.92
CA THR A 203 24.65 -34.85 -14.92
C THR A 203 24.18 -33.43 -14.61
N THR A 204 23.34 -32.84 -15.45
CA THR A 204 22.74 -31.51 -15.26
C THR A 204 21.30 -31.48 -15.77
N LEU A 205 20.47 -30.68 -15.10
CA LEU A 205 19.11 -30.36 -15.56
C LEU A 205 19.04 -28.89 -15.91
N THR A 206 18.24 -28.56 -16.93
CA THR A 206 17.93 -27.16 -17.25
C THR A 206 16.66 -26.78 -16.50
N GLU A 207 16.71 -25.68 -15.75
CA GLU A 207 15.55 -25.20 -14.99
C GLU A 207 14.41 -24.78 -15.94
N PRO A 208 13.17 -25.24 -15.70
CA PRO A 208 11.98 -24.69 -16.34
C PRO A 208 11.67 -23.28 -15.79
N THR A 209 10.75 -22.58 -16.45
CA THR A 209 10.36 -21.22 -16.06
C THR A 209 8.93 -21.16 -15.53
N ALA A 210 8.68 -20.19 -14.65
CA ALA A 210 7.37 -19.88 -14.09
C ALA A 210 7.25 -18.37 -13.90
N THR A 211 6.01 -17.89 -13.90
CA THR A 211 5.65 -16.49 -13.70
C THR A 211 4.69 -16.35 -12.52
N ASP A 212 4.79 -15.21 -11.84
CA ASP A 212 3.92 -14.85 -10.73
C ASP A 212 3.10 -13.59 -11.09
N ASN A 213 1.95 -13.39 -10.45
CA ASN A 213 1.14 -12.17 -10.64
C ASN A 213 1.78 -10.95 -10.00
N CYS A 214 2.57 -11.13 -8.94
CA CYS A 214 3.34 -10.07 -8.34
C CYS A 214 4.74 -9.98 -8.97
N SER A 215 5.29 -8.76 -8.98
CA SER A 215 6.66 -8.57 -9.42
C SER A 215 7.60 -9.21 -8.40
N GLY A 216 8.42 -10.15 -8.84
CA GLY A 216 9.29 -10.90 -7.96
C GLY A 216 10.17 -11.84 -8.77
N THR A 217 11.12 -12.48 -8.09
CA THR A 217 11.92 -13.53 -8.73
C THR A 217 11.39 -14.87 -8.25
N VAL A 218 10.95 -15.72 -9.17
CA VAL A 218 10.57 -17.09 -8.83
C VAL A 218 11.82 -17.94 -8.73
N VAL A 219 12.04 -18.54 -7.56
CA VAL A 219 13.13 -19.48 -7.31
C VAL A 219 12.68 -20.87 -7.74
N VAL A 220 13.50 -21.51 -8.59
CA VAL A 220 13.22 -22.84 -9.14
C VAL A 220 14.17 -23.85 -8.51
N THR A 221 13.63 -24.96 -8.00
CA THR A 221 14.42 -26.05 -7.39
C THR A 221 13.89 -27.41 -7.83
N HIS A 222 14.65 -28.49 -7.60
CA HIS A 222 14.23 -29.86 -7.88
C HIS A 222 14.65 -30.85 -6.79
N ASP A 223 13.96 -32.00 -6.74
CA ASP A 223 14.23 -33.10 -5.78
C ASP A 223 15.29 -34.10 -6.24
N ALA A 224 15.73 -34.03 -7.50
CA ALA A 224 16.67 -34.99 -8.07
C ALA A 224 18.07 -34.95 -7.46
N THR A 225 18.67 -36.12 -7.26
CA THR A 225 20.10 -36.27 -6.99
C THR A 225 20.86 -36.57 -8.27
N LEU A 226 21.80 -35.70 -8.65
CA LEU A 226 22.63 -35.86 -9.84
C LEU A 226 23.94 -36.62 -9.52
N PRO A 227 24.47 -37.45 -10.45
CA PRO A 227 23.86 -37.80 -11.73
C PRO A 227 22.66 -38.76 -11.60
N ILE A 228 21.71 -38.65 -12.53
CA ILE A 228 20.58 -39.58 -12.64
C ILE A 228 20.99 -40.71 -13.59
N THR A 229 21.05 -41.94 -13.08
CA THR A 229 21.50 -43.15 -13.81
C THR A 229 20.39 -44.18 -14.06
N ALA A 230 19.15 -43.86 -13.66
CA ALA A 230 17.98 -44.71 -13.90
C ALA A 230 16.75 -43.85 -14.19
N SER A 231 15.84 -44.37 -15.03
CA SER A 231 14.58 -43.72 -15.35
C SER A 231 13.80 -43.35 -14.07
N THR A 232 13.35 -42.10 -13.99
CA THR A 232 12.67 -41.56 -12.79
C THR A 232 11.79 -40.37 -13.16
N THR A 233 11.09 -39.80 -12.18
CA THR A 233 10.40 -38.53 -12.30
C THR A 233 11.08 -37.51 -11.39
N VAL A 234 11.34 -36.32 -11.92
CA VAL A 234 11.87 -35.17 -11.17
C VAL A 234 10.73 -34.22 -10.87
N THR A 235 10.62 -33.76 -9.63
CA THR A 235 9.66 -32.74 -9.22
C THR A 235 10.34 -31.39 -9.13
N TRP A 236 9.93 -30.45 -9.98
CA TRP A 236 10.30 -29.05 -9.90
C TRP A 236 9.39 -28.31 -8.92
N THR A 237 9.97 -27.43 -8.11
CA THR A 237 9.26 -26.53 -7.20
C THR A 237 9.56 -25.09 -7.57
N TYR A 238 8.50 -24.29 -7.74
CA TYR A 238 8.54 -22.86 -8.01
C TYR A 238 8.10 -22.13 -6.74
N ASP A 239 8.95 -21.25 -6.20
CA ASP A 239 8.74 -20.49 -4.97
C ASP A 239 8.87 -19.00 -5.26
N ASP A 240 7.85 -18.20 -4.93
CA ASP A 240 7.85 -16.75 -5.13
C ASP A 240 8.69 -15.98 -4.10
N GLY A 241 9.14 -16.64 -3.02
CA GLY A 241 9.84 -16.02 -1.90
C GLY A 241 8.91 -15.40 -0.85
N ASN A 242 7.60 -15.40 -1.10
CA ASN A 242 6.55 -14.96 -0.18
C ASN A 242 5.87 -16.15 0.54
N GLY A 243 6.30 -17.37 0.23
CA GLY A 243 5.84 -18.61 0.85
C GLY A 243 4.77 -19.33 0.03
N ASN A 244 4.44 -18.83 -1.17
CA ASN A 244 3.56 -19.51 -2.09
C ASN A 244 4.39 -20.35 -3.05
N THR A 245 4.01 -21.63 -3.17
CA THR A 245 4.75 -22.59 -3.99
C THR A 245 3.83 -23.38 -4.90
N SER A 246 4.34 -23.72 -6.08
CA SER A 246 3.72 -24.67 -6.99
C SER A 246 4.74 -25.69 -7.49
N THR A 247 4.27 -26.80 -8.05
CA THR A 247 5.15 -27.88 -8.50
C THR A 247 4.78 -28.40 -9.88
N GLN A 248 5.77 -28.93 -10.61
CA GLN A 248 5.57 -29.59 -11.89
C GLN A 248 6.54 -30.76 -12.05
N THR A 249 6.05 -31.87 -12.59
CA THR A 249 6.85 -33.08 -12.78
C THR A 249 7.44 -33.16 -14.18
N GLN A 250 8.64 -33.72 -14.27
CA GLN A 250 9.39 -34.00 -15.49
C GLN A 250 9.79 -35.47 -15.51
N ASN A 251 9.40 -36.22 -16.55
CA ASN A 251 9.87 -37.59 -16.71
C ASN A 251 11.32 -37.60 -17.23
N ILE A 252 12.10 -38.52 -16.69
CA ILE A 252 13.46 -38.82 -17.09
C ILE A 252 13.51 -40.28 -17.56
N VAL A 253 14.00 -40.49 -18.77
CA VAL A 253 14.14 -41.81 -19.38
C VAL A 253 15.63 -42.10 -19.58
N ILE A 254 16.13 -43.05 -18.80
CA ILE A 254 17.44 -43.67 -18.98
C ILE A 254 17.22 -45.07 -19.54
N GLU A 255 17.60 -45.26 -20.79
CA GLU A 255 17.48 -46.53 -21.50
C GLU A 255 18.69 -46.66 -22.44
N ASP A 256 19.51 -47.68 -22.18
CA ASP A 256 20.58 -48.04 -23.08
C ASP A 256 20.03 -48.83 -24.26
N VAL A 257 20.33 -48.35 -25.47
CA VAL A 257 19.88 -48.94 -26.73
C VAL A 257 21.05 -49.24 -27.67
N THR A 258 22.27 -48.87 -27.27
CA THR A 258 23.46 -49.08 -28.07
C THR A 258 24.10 -50.38 -27.62
N ALA A 259 24.29 -51.32 -28.54
CA ALA A 259 24.87 -52.62 -28.18
C ALA A 259 26.39 -52.52 -27.98
N PRO A 260 26.98 -53.37 -27.11
CA PRO A 260 28.42 -53.40 -26.89
C PRO A 260 29.22 -53.71 -28.16
N VAL A 261 30.39 -53.08 -28.29
CA VAL A 261 31.29 -53.25 -29.43
C VAL A 261 32.51 -54.06 -29.02
N ALA A 262 32.79 -55.15 -29.75
CA ALA A 262 33.98 -55.97 -29.54
C ALA A 262 35.27 -55.14 -29.72
N ASP A 263 36.20 -55.26 -28.77
CA ASP A 263 37.45 -54.48 -28.80
C ASP A 263 38.40 -54.90 -29.92
N ALA A 264 38.26 -56.15 -30.39
CA ALA A 264 39.02 -56.71 -31.49
C ALA A 264 38.08 -57.23 -32.58
N ALA A 265 38.19 -56.67 -33.78
CA ALA A 265 37.37 -57.07 -34.92
C ALA A 265 37.63 -58.51 -35.41
N THR A 266 38.80 -59.08 -35.09
CA THR A 266 39.16 -60.45 -35.43
C THR A 266 39.94 -61.08 -34.29
N LEU A 267 39.57 -62.29 -33.87
CA LEU A 267 40.31 -63.08 -32.89
C LEU A 267 41.28 -64.03 -33.60
N ALA A 268 42.40 -64.32 -32.95
CA ALA A 268 43.38 -65.27 -33.46
C ALA A 268 42.87 -66.72 -33.31
N ASP A 269 43.28 -67.60 -34.24
CA ASP A 269 42.98 -69.03 -34.15
C ASP A 269 43.60 -69.63 -32.88
N ILE A 270 42.81 -70.43 -32.16
CA ILE A 270 43.29 -71.24 -31.04
C ILE A 270 43.56 -72.65 -31.56
N THR A 271 44.79 -73.12 -31.42
CA THR A 271 45.21 -74.45 -31.86
C THR A 271 45.60 -75.34 -30.68
N SER A 272 45.13 -76.59 -30.67
CA SER A 272 45.53 -77.64 -29.71
C SER A 272 45.69 -78.98 -30.44
N GLU A 273 46.59 -79.83 -29.95
CA GLU A 273 46.90 -81.13 -30.57
C GLU A 273 45.90 -82.25 -30.21
N CYS A 274 45.18 -82.10 -29.10
CA CYS A 274 44.21 -83.10 -28.63
C CYS A 274 42.82 -82.49 -28.48
N GLU A 275 42.71 -81.49 -27.61
CA GLU A 275 41.43 -80.85 -27.29
C GLU A 275 41.65 -79.46 -26.67
N ILE A 276 40.64 -78.59 -26.76
CA ILE A 276 40.57 -77.33 -26.03
C ILE A 276 39.54 -77.49 -24.91
N THR A 277 39.98 -77.41 -23.65
CA THR A 277 39.13 -77.59 -22.46
C THR A 277 38.66 -76.27 -21.83
N THR A 278 39.26 -75.14 -22.23
CA THR A 278 38.93 -73.80 -21.74
C THR A 278 39.14 -72.77 -22.84
N LEU A 279 38.29 -71.76 -22.89
CA LEU A 279 38.45 -70.59 -23.75
C LEU A 279 38.74 -69.36 -22.88
N THR A 280 39.58 -68.45 -23.38
CA THR A 280 39.76 -67.13 -22.77
C THR A 280 38.76 -66.17 -23.40
N GLU A 281 37.95 -65.52 -22.57
CA GLU A 281 36.95 -64.55 -23.03
C GLU A 281 37.64 -63.35 -23.71
N PRO A 282 37.20 -62.96 -24.93
CA PRO A 282 37.59 -61.68 -25.52
C PRO A 282 36.89 -60.53 -24.80
N THR A 283 37.34 -59.29 -25.05
CA THR A 283 36.76 -58.08 -24.45
C THR A 283 35.89 -57.31 -25.43
N ALA A 284 34.92 -56.58 -24.88
CA ALA A 284 34.08 -55.61 -25.57
C ALA A 284 33.87 -54.41 -24.66
N THR A 285 33.63 -53.26 -25.29
CA THR A 285 33.37 -51.99 -24.61
C THR A 285 31.98 -51.49 -25.00
N ASP A 286 31.25 -50.98 -24.03
CA ASP A 286 29.99 -50.29 -24.24
C ASP A 286 30.10 -48.78 -23.95
N ASN A 287 29.20 -47.96 -24.52
CA ASN A 287 29.18 -46.51 -24.27
C ASN A 287 28.68 -46.12 -22.89
N CYS A 288 27.83 -46.95 -22.27
CA CYS A 288 27.40 -46.79 -20.92
C CYS A 288 28.26 -47.58 -19.95
N SER A 289 28.33 -47.10 -18.71
CA SER A 289 29.05 -47.81 -17.66
C SER A 289 28.21 -49.02 -17.23
N GLY A 290 28.49 -50.18 -17.82
CA GLY A 290 27.79 -51.43 -17.56
C GLY A 290 28.75 -52.62 -17.53
N THR A 291 28.26 -53.78 -17.09
CA THR A 291 29.03 -55.02 -17.21
C THR A 291 28.59 -55.71 -18.50
N VAL A 292 29.48 -55.74 -19.50
CA VAL A 292 29.24 -56.53 -20.71
C VAL A 292 29.37 -58.01 -20.37
N VAL A 293 28.28 -58.75 -20.55
CA VAL A 293 28.22 -60.20 -20.39
C VAL A 293 28.73 -60.86 -21.67
N VAL A 294 29.78 -61.65 -21.53
CA VAL A 294 30.42 -62.36 -22.65
C VAL A 294 30.02 -63.83 -22.63
N THR A 295 29.47 -64.35 -23.72
CA THR A 295 29.09 -65.77 -23.85
C THR A 295 29.59 -66.37 -25.17
N HIS A 296 29.66 -67.71 -25.25
CA HIS A 296 30.03 -68.41 -26.48
C HIS A 296 29.15 -69.64 -26.75
N ASP A 297 29.07 -70.06 -28.02
CA ASP A 297 28.29 -71.21 -28.48
C ASP A 297 29.02 -72.57 -28.37
N ALA A 298 30.32 -72.58 -28.08
CA ALA A 298 31.12 -73.80 -28.06
C ALA A 298 30.79 -74.76 -26.90
N THR A 299 30.75 -76.06 -27.17
CA THR A 299 30.71 -77.12 -26.15
C THR A 299 32.13 -77.64 -25.87
N LEU A 300 32.60 -77.51 -24.64
CA LEU A 300 33.92 -77.98 -24.22
C LEU A 300 33.86 -79.44 -23.72
N PRO A 301 34.90 -80.27 -23.98
CA PRO A 301 36.09 -79.96 -24.77
C PRO A 301 35.85 -79.96 -26.29
N ILE A 302 36.50 -79.04 -27.00
CA ILE A 302 36.50 -79.01 -28.47
C ILE A 302 37.54 -79.99 -28.99
N THR A 303 37.11 -81.00 -29.74
CA THR A 303 37.96 -82.11 -30.26
C THR A 303 38.09 -82.15 -31.79
N ALA A 304 37.46 -81.20 -32.49
CA ALA A 304 37.52 -81.06 -33.94
C ALA A 304 37.51 -79.58 -34.33
N SER A 305 38.02 -79.25 -35.53
CA SER A 305 38.01 -77.89 -36.06
C SER A 305 36.57 -77.35 -36.15
N THR A 306 36.33 -76.21 -35.51
CA THR A 306 35.04 -75.51 -35.47
C THR A 306 35.27 -74.01 -35.39
N THR A 307 34.22 -73.23 -35.68
CA THR A 307 34.17 -71.80 -35.36
C THR A 307 33.47 -71.64 -34.01
N VAL A 308 33.94 -70.70 -33.19
CA VAL A 308 33.30 -70.28 -31.95
C VAL A 308 32.77 -68.87 -32.14
N THR A 309 31.50 -68.66 -31.85
CA THR A 309 30.84 -67.35 -31.92
C THR A 309 30.74 -66.78 -30.51
N TRP A 310 31.30 -65.60 -30.30
CA TRP A 310 31.15 -64.83 -29.06
C TRP A 310 29.97 -63.86 -29.18
N THR A 311 29.17 -63.76 -28.12
CA THR A 311 28.03 -62.83 -28.01
C THR A 311 28.27 -61.91 -26.82
N TYR A 312 27.99 -60.62 -27.00
CA TYR A 312 28.13 -59.55 -26.02
C TYR A 312 26.75 -58.95 -25.76
N ASP A 313 26.37 -58.80 -24.49
CA ASP A 313 25.07 -58.30 -24.04
C ASP A 313 25.26 -57.46 -22.76
N ASP A 314 24.46 -56.43 -22.55
CA ASP A 314 24.54 -55.51 -21.39
C ASP A 314 23.20 -55.29 -20.67
#